data_AF-A0A1W1XW72-F1
#
_entry.id   AF-A0A1W1XW72-F1
#
_cell.length_a   1.000
_cell.length_b   1.000
_cell.length_c   1.000
_cell.angle_alpha   90.00
_cell.angle_beta   90.00
_cell.angle_gamma   90.00
#
_symmetry.space_group_name_H-M   'P 1'
#
loop_
_entity.id
_entity.type
_entity.pdbx_description
1 polymer ?
#
loop_
_entity_poly.entity_id
_entity_poly.type
_entity_poly.pdbx_seq_one_letter_code
_entity_poly.pdbx_strand_id
1 'polypeptide(L)'
;MACNPNFQEFFDAYIPLIRPMARNLATNEDFLLALVAFEDTWGRDEHNKLLHNIFGLTKAGGRNLHFPTYQACIDYFTTKYKQHFYGVSTLQDWIAGMKKVPYNTVNPVYYIKFTNTYLSVVKHKGECAVK
;
A
#
# COMPACT_ATOMS: atom_id res chain seq x y z
N MET A 1 -24.06 -0.43 8.74
CA MET A 1 -23.65 0.25 7.49
C MET A 1 -23.48 -0.81 6.42
N ALA A 2 -23.89 -0.52 5.19
CA ALA A 2 -23.66 -1.43 4.06
C ALA A 2 -22.29 -1.12 3.43
N CYS A 3 -21.53 -2.16 3.12
CA CYS A 3 -20.25 -2.04 2.41
C CYS A 3 -20.45 -1.39 1.04
N ASN A 4 -19.60 -0.41 0.70
CA ASN A 4 -19.56 0.12 -0.66
C ASN A 4 -18.91 -0.91 -1.59
N PRO A 5 -19.56 -1.30 -2.71
CA PRO A 5 -19.00 -2.27 -3.66
C PRO A 5 -17.59 -1.93 -4.14
N ASN A 6 -17.29 -0.65 -4.29
CA ASN A 6 -15.96 -0.18 -4.70
C ASN A 6 -14.85 -0.57 -3.72
N PHE A 7 -15.14 -0.54 -2.41
CA PHE A 7 -14.18 -0.96 -1.39
C PHE A 7 -14.13 -2.48 -1.28
N GLN A 8 -15.26 -3.17 -1.45
CA GLN A 8 -15.30 -4.62 -1.52
C GLN A 8 -14.37 -5.14 -2.63
N GLU A 9 -14.52 -4.62 -3.86
CA GLU A 9 -13.69 -4.99 -5.01
C GLU A 9 -12.20 -4.75 -4.75
N PHE A 10 -11.85 -3.61 -4.12
CA PHE A 10 -10.48 -3.32 -3.73
C PHE A 10 -9.94 -4.37 -2.74
N PHE A 11 -10.69 -4.68 -1.69
CA PHE A 11 -10.26 -5.65 -0.69
C PHE A 11 -10.15 -7.06 -1.27
N ASP A 12 -11.12 -7.48 -2.08
CA ASP A 12 -11.12 -8.79 -2.74
C ASP A 12 -9.90 -8.95 -3.68
N ALA A 13 -9.52 -7.88 -4.38
CA ALA A 13 -8.37 -7.89 -5.28
C ALA A 13 -7.03 -7.91 -4.54
N TYR A 14 -6.87 -7.10 -3.49
CA TYR A 14 -5.53 -6.84 -2.91
C TYR A 14 -5.22 -7.63 -1.64
N ILE A 15 -6.20 -8.04 -0.84
CA ILE A 15 -5.94 -8.80 0.39
C ILE A 15 -5.20 -10.11 0.15
N PRO A 16 -5.57 -10.94 -0.87
CA PRO A 16 -4.83 -12.17 -1.14
C PRO A 16 -3.34 -11.95 -1.42
N LEU A 17 -2.98 -10.78 -1.95
CA LEU A 17 -1.61 -10.38 -2.26
C LEU A 17 -0.89 -9.78 -1.04
N ILE A 18 -1.59 -8.92 -0.29
CA ILE A 18 -1.00 -8.13 0.80
C ILE A 18 -0.88 -8.91 2.11
N ARG A 19 -1.82 -9.80 2.43
CA ARG A 19 -1.78 -10.54 3.69
C ARG A 19 -0.54 -11.44 3.84
N PRO A 20 -0.10 -12.19 2.82
CA PRO A 20 1.17 -12.93 2.89
C PRO A 20 2.39 -12.01 3.08
N MET A 21 2.40 -10.87 2.40
CA MET A 21 3.45 -9.86 2.53
C MET A 21 3.52 -9.28 3.94
N ALA A 22 2.38 -8.93 4.53
CA ALA A 22 2.28 -8.43 5.90
C ALA A 22 2.87 -9.43 6.91
N ARG A 23 2.59 -10.72 6.72
CA ARG A 23 3.16 -11.81 7.53
C ARG A 23 4.68 -11.92 7.35
N ASN A 24 5.20 -11.85 6.12
CA ASN A 24 6.65 -11.87 5.85
C ASN A 24 7.38 -10.66 6.47
N LEU A 25 6.73 -9.50 6.47
CA LEU A 25 7.24 -8.29 7.10
C LEU A 25 6.97 -8.23 8.61
N ALA A 26 6.22 -9.16 9.20
CA ALA A 26 5.78 -9.10 10.59
C ALA A 26 5.17 -7.71 10.94
N THR A 27 4.35 -7.16 10.04
CA THR A 27 3.75 -5.83 10.17
C THR A 27 2.23 -5.88 10.02
N ASN A 28 1.55 -4.76 10.26
CA ASN A 28 0.11 -4.66 10.10
C ASN A 28 -0.26 -4.60 8.60
N GLU A 29 -1.14 -5.51 8.16
CA GLU A 29 -1.62 -5.54 6.77
C GLU A 29 -2.34 -4.25 6.36
N ASP A 30 -2.95 -3.54 7.31
CA ASP A 30 -3.66 -2.29 7.04
C ASP A 30 -2.70 -1.17 6.60
N PHE A 31 -1.42 -1.20 7.01
CA PHE A 31 -0.43 -0.23 6.52
C PHE A 31 -0.10 -0.45 5.04
N LEU A 32 -0.01 -1.71 4.62
CA LEU A 32 0.25 -2.09 3.24
C LEU A 32 -0.98 -1.84 2.36
N LEU A 33 -2.19 -2.18 2.84
CA LEU A 33 -3.43 -1.85 2.14
C LEU A 33 -3.60 -0.34 1.99
N ALA A 34 -3.26 0.45 3.02
CA ALA A 34 -3.28 1.91 2.94
C ALA A 34 -2.29 2.43 1.88
N LEU A 35 -1.10 1.83 1.77
CA LEU A 35 -0.13 2.20 0.75
C LEU A 35 -0.64 1.91 -0.66
N VAL A 36 -1.22 0.73 -0.89
CA VAL A 36 -1.84 0.41 -2.18
C VAL A 36 -3.02 1.34 -2.47
N ALA A 37 -3.93 1.55 -1.52
CA ALA A 37 -5.08 2.44 -1.70
C ALA A 37 -4.65 3.89 -2.01
N PHE A 38 -3.56 4.34 -1.38
CA PHE A 38 -3.01 5.68 -1.55
C PHE A 38 -2.33 5.86 -2.91
N GLU A 39 -1.52 4.89 -3.34
CA GLU A 39 -0.75 4.96 -4.58
C GLU A 39 -1.57 4.56 -5.82
N ASP A 40 -2.50 3.62 -5.69
CA ASP A 40 -3.32 3.07 -6.79
C ASP A 40 -4.76 3.61 -6.80
N THR A 41 -5.03 4.68 -6.03
CA THR A 41 -6.35 5.33 -5.91
C THR A 41 -7.47 4.32 -5.66
N TRP A 42 -7.30 3.47 -4.64
CA TRP A 42 -8.22 2.37 -4.31
C TRP A 42 -8.46 1.39 -5.46
N GLY A 43 -7.41 1.00 -6.19
CA GLY A 43 -7.56 0.04 -7.28
C GLY A 43 -8.13 0.64 -8.56
N ARG A 44 -7.95 1.95 -8.78
CA ARG A 44 -8.55 2.68 -9.92
C ARG A 44 -7.54 3.38 -10.81
N ASP A 45 -6.26 3.38 -10.43
CA ASP A 45 -5.24 3.92 -11.32
C ASP A 45 -4.88 2.89 -12.40
N GLU A 46 -5.49 3.06 -13.58
CA GLU A 46 -5.25 2.19 -14.74
C GLU A 46 -3.77 2.17 -15.16
N HIS A 47 -3.00 3.24 -14.90
CA HIS A 47 -1.58 3.26 -15.21
C HIS A 47 -0.79 2.32 -14.29
N ASN A 48 -1.08 2.33 -12.99
CA ASN A 48 -0.41 1.44 -12.03
C ASN A 48 -0.83 -0.03 -12.23
N LYS A 49 -2.08 -0.28 -12.64
CA LYS A 49 -2.51 -1.62 -13.05
C LYS A 49 -1.74 -2.15 -14.25
N LEU A 50 -1.63 -1.35 -15.32
CA LEU A 50 -0.88 -1.72 -16.54
C LEU A 50 0.59 -2.00 -16.26
N LEU A 51 1.17 -1.34 -15.26
CA LEU A 51 2.56 -1.52 -14.86
C LEU A 51 2.76 -2.60 -13.77
N HIS A 52 1.68 -3.22 -13.30
CA HIS A 52 1.65 -4.05 -12.11
C HIS A 52 2.36 -3.42 -10.90
N ASN A 53 2.28 -2.09 -10.75
CA ASN A 53 3.04 -1.30 -9.79
C ASN A 53 2.13 -0.75 -8.68
N ILE A 54 1.66 -1.64 -7.82
CA ILE A 54 0.66 -1.35 -6.78
C ILE A 54 1.17 -0.43 -5.65
N PHE A 55 2.48 -0.18 -5.61
CA PHE A 55 3.12 0.67 -4.58
C PHE A 55 3.70 1.97 -5.15
N GLY A 56 3.36 2.36 -6.38
CA GLY A 56 3.81 3.63 -6.97
C GLY A 56 5.34 3.77 -7.07
N LEU A 57 6.07 2.67 -7.25
CA LEU A 57 7.52 2.68 -7.21
C LEU A 57 8.11 3.34 -8.46
N THR A 58 9.06 4.25 -8.27
CA THR A 58 9.73 4.99 -9.35
C THR A 58 11.22 4.69 -9.43
N LYS A 59 11.82 4.97 -10.59
CA LYS A 59 13.27 5.03 -10.77
C LYS A 59 13.80 6.35 -10.20
N ALA A 60 14.06 6.38 -8.89
CA ALA A 60 14.62 7.54 -8.17
C ALA A 60 13.81 8.84 -8.35
N GLY A 61 12.48 8.76 -8.26
CA GLY A 61 11.58 9.91 -8.51
C GLY A 61 11.31 10.19 -9.99
N GLY A 62 11.89 9.40 -10.90
CA GLY A 62 11.63 9.44 -12.34
C GLY A 62 10.43 8.56 -12.74
N ARG A 63 10.58 7.83 -13.84
CA ARG A 63 9.49 6.98 -14.39
C ARG A 63 9.07 5.88 -13.41
N ASN A 64 7.77 5.56 -13.44
CA ASN A 64 7.22 4.39 -12.76
C ASN A 64 7.90 3.12 -13.25
N LEU A 65 8.14 2.19 -12.32
CA LEU A 65 8.65 0.86 -12.63
C LEU A 65 7.53 0.01 -13.21
N HIS A 66 7.88 -0.86 -14.17
CA HIS A 66 7.01 -1.90 -14.70
C HIS A 66 7.43 -3.24 -14.12
N PHE A 67 6.47 -4.01 -13.62
CA PHE A 67 6.67 -5.37 -13.14
C PHE A 67 5.89 -6.37 -14.00
N PRO A 68 6.42 -7.59 -14.19
CA PRO A 68 5.74 -8.62 -14.97
C PRO A 68 4.46 -9.13 -14.29
N THR A 69 4.36 -9.04 -12.96
CA THR A 69 3.18 -9.40 -12.16
C THR A 69 3.12 -8.54 -10.90
N TYR A 70 1.95 -8.49 -10.24
CA TYR A 70 1.84 -7.88 -8.91
C TYR A 70 2.75 -8.55 -7.88
N GLN A 71 2.94 -9.87 -7.96
CA GLN A 71 3.85 -10.58 -7.08
C GLN A 71 5.31 -10.11 -7.25
N ALA A 72 5.75 -9.85 -8.49
CA ALA A 72 7.09 -9.32 -8.73
C ALA A 72 7.28 -7.91 -8.15
N CYS A 73 6.23 -7.08 -8.15
CA CYS A 73 6.24 -5.79 -7.46
C CYS A 73 6.38 -5.96 -5.94
N ILE A 74 5.63 -6.89 -5.35
CA ILE A 74 5.68 -7.24 -3.93
C ILE A 74 7.06 -7.77 -3.52
N ASP A 75 7.63 -8.66 -4.30
CA ASP A 75 8.95 -9.25 -4.04
C ASP A 75 10.04 -8.18 -4.13
N TYR A 76 9.94 -7.28 -5.12
CA TYR A 76 10.84 -6.14 -5.24
C TYR A 76 10.74 -5.20 -4.04
N PHE A 77 9.52 -4.77 -3.67
CA PHE A 77 9.30 -3.90 -2.52
C PHE A 77 9.85 -4.52 -1.24
N THR A 78 9.49 -5.78 -0.99
CA THR A 78 9.88 -6.51 0.22
C THR A 78 11.39 -6.64 0.26
N THR A 79 12.03 -7.11 -0.80
CA THR A 79 13.49 -7.27 -0.85
C THR A 79 14.22 -5.95 -0.63
N LYS A 80 13.74 -4.87 -1.27
CA LYS A 80 14.44 -3.59 -1.26
C LYS A 80 14.23 -2.80 0.04
N TYR A 81 13.05 -2.89 0.65
CA TYR A 81 12.67 -2.01 1.76
C TYR A 81 12.34 -2.73 3.06
N LYS A 82 12.49 -4.06 3.13
CA LYS A 82 12.22 -4.85 4.35
C LYS A 82 12.86 -4.27 5.61
N GLN A 83 14.10 -3.79 5.54
CA GLN A 83 14.80 -3.20 6.69
C GLN A 83 14.08 -1.99 7.33
N HIS A 84 13.16 -1.35 6.61
CA HIS A 84 12.41 -0.18 7.10
C HIS A 84 11.00 -0.53 7.61
N PHE A 85 10.49 -1.71 7.27
CA PHE A 85 9.10 -2.10 7.53
C PHE A 85 8.97 -3.39 8.34
N TYR A 86 10.05 -4.15 8.52
CA TYR A 86 10.02 -5.39 9.28
C TYR A 86 9.73 -5.13 10.77
N GLY A 87 8.73 -5.83 11.33
CA GLY A 87 8.37 -5.72 12.75
C GLY A 87 7.67 -4.42 13.13
N VAL A 88 7.36 -3.55 12.17
CA VAL A 88 6.69 -2.27 12.42
C VAL A 88 5.24 -2.52 12.85
N SER A 89 4.87 -2.00 14.02
CA SER A 89 3.55 -2.21 14.62
C SER A 89 2.75 -0.92 14.82
N THR A 90 3.37 0.25 14.70
CA THR A 90 2.71 1.55 14.86
C THR A 90 2.69 2.33 13.56
N LEU A 91 1.65 3.15 13.37
CA LEU A 91 1.55 4.03 12.20
C LEU A 91 2.69 5.05 12.13
N GLN A 92 3.17 5.50 13.30
CA GLN A 92 4.29 6.43 13.38
C GLN A 92 5.59 5.80 12.87
N ASP A 93 5.89 4.57 13.28
CA ASP A 93 7.07 3.83 12.82
C ASP A 93 6.95 3.48 11.35
N TRP A 94 5.75 3.16 10.87
CA TRP A 94 5.50 2.95 9.45
C TRP A 94 5.82 4.20 8.62
N ILE A 95 5.30 5.36 9.03
CA ILE A 95 5.59 6.65 8.38
C ILE A 95 7.09 6.98 8.47
N ALA A 96 7.76 6.65 9.58
CA ALA A 96 9.20 6.81 9.71
C ALA A 96 9.96 5.94 8.70
N GLY A 97 9.51 4.71 8.46
CA GLY A 97 10.01 3.82 7.40
C GLY A 97 9.77 4.39 6.00
N MET A 98 8.57 4.89 5.71
CA MET A 98 8.24 5.52 4.42
C MET A 98 9.15 6.70 4.10
N LYS A 99 9.53 7.50 5.11
CA LYS A 99 10.50 8.62 4.96
C LYS A 99 11.91 8.18 4.55
N LYS A 100 12.25 6.89 4.67
CA LYS A 100 13.54 6.32 4.25
C LYS A 100 13.48 5.70 2.85
N VAL A 101 12.30 5.63 2.26
CA VAL A 101 12.04 5.08 0.92
C VAL A 101 11.87 6.26 -0.05
N PRO A 102 12.30 6.16 -1.32
CA PRO A 102 12.21 7.24 -2.30
C PRO A 102 10.78 7.47 -2.82
N TYR A 103 9.82 7.64 -1.91
CA TYR A 103 8.51 8.18 -2.22
C TYR A 103 8.59 9.67 -2.54
N ASN A 104 7.68 10.18 -3.38
CA ASN A 104 7.69 11.58 -3.79
C ASN A 104 7.17 12.49 -2.67
N THR A 105 8.04 12.77 -1.69
CA THR A 105 7.72 13.54 -0.47
C THR A 105 7.82 15.05 -0.65
N VAL A 106 7.89 15.56 -1.88
CA VAL A 106 7.90 17.01 -2.15
C VAL A 106 6.59 17.66 -1.68
N ASN A 107 5.52 16.87 -1.56
CA ASN A 107 4.24 17.33 -1.04
C ASN A 107 4.24 17.37 0.51
N PRO A 108 4.10 18.56 1.15
CA PRO A 108 4.13 18.70 2.61
C PRO A 108 2.96 17.98 3.31
N VAL A 109 1.87 17.68 2.60
CA VAL A 109 0.71 16.97 3.16
C VAL A 109 0.66 15.49 2.82
N TYR A 110 1.71 14.92 2.19
CA TYR A 110 1.75 13.52 1.76
C TYR A 110 1.40 12.56 2.91
N TYR A 111 2.09 12.68 4.05
CA TYR A 111 1.88 11.80 5.21
C TYR A 111 0.54 12.02 5.92
N ILE A 112 -0.02 13.23 5.81
CA ILE A 112 -1.39 13.52 6.31
C ILE A 112 -2.40 12.77 5.44
N LYS A 113 -2.26 12.82 4.12
CA LYS A 113 -3.15 12.09 3.20
C LYS A 113 -3.02 10.58 3.36
N PHE A 114 -1.79 10.07 3.53
CA PHE A 114 -1.57 8.65 3.84
C PHE A 114 -2.27 8.25 5.15
N THR A 115 -2.10 9.04 6.21
CA THR A 115 -2.76 8.79 7.51
C THR A 115 -4.28 8.73 7.36
N ASN A 116 -4.88 9.67 6.62
CA ASN A 116 -6.32 9.65 6.34
C ASN A 116 -6.74 8.42 5.52
N THR A 117 -5.90 7.98 4.58
CA THR A 117 -6.14 6.78 3.78
C THR A 117 -6.10 5.53 4.65
N TYR A 118 -5.14 5.43 5.57
CA TYR A 118 -5.08 4.35 6.56
C TYR A 118 -6.34 4.28 7.42
N LEU A 119 -6.80 5.41 7.97
CA LEU A 119 -8.03 5.46 8.76
C LEU A 119 -9.26 5.05 7.92
N SER A 120 -9.26 5.44 6.65
CA SER A 120 -10.30 5.05 5.69
C SER A 120 -10.28 3.54 5.40
N VAL A 121 -9.11 2.93 5.26
CA VAL A 121 -8.95 1.47 5.08
C VAL A 121 -9.51 0.72 6.29
N VAL A 122 -9.09 1.10 7.51
CA VAL A 122 -9.58 0.46 8.75
C VAL A 122 -11.11 0.55 8.84
N LYS A 123 -11.67 1.73 8.55
CA LYS A 123 -13.13 1.94 8.54
C LYS A 123 -13.83 1.03 7.53
N HIS A 124 -13.43 1.06 6.27
CA HIS A 124 -14.13 0.33 5.21
C HIS A 124 -13.93 -1.18 5.29
N LYS A 125 -12.77 -1.64 5.78
CA LYS A 125 -12.54 -3.05 6.09
C LYS A 125 -13.55 -3.56 7.13
N GLY A 126 -13.84 -2.76 8.16
CA GLY A 126 -14.90 -3.02 9.12
C GLY A 126 -16.31 -3.01 8.52
N GLU A 127 -16.63 -2.04 7.67
CA GLU A 127 -17.94 -1.96 6.98
C GLU A 127 -18.17 -3.12 6.01
N CYS A 128 -17.10 -3.65 5.42
CA CYS A 128 -17.12 -4.79 4.49
C CYS A 128 -16.95 -6.15 5.17
N ALA A 129 -16.90 -6.20 6.51
CA ALA A 129 -16.71 -7.43 7.29
C ALA A 129 -15.49 -8.25 6.85
N VAL A 130 -14.47 -7.57 6.33
CA VAL A 130 -13.23 -8.15 5.86
C VAL A 130 -12.33 -8.36 7.07
N LYS A 131 -11.98 -9.63 7.35
CA LYS A 131 -11.13 -10.01 8.47
C LYS A 131 -9.68 -9.99 8.07
#